data_AF-A0A5N6GTK6-F1
#
_entry.id   AF-A0A5N6GTK6-F1
#
_cell.length_a   1.000
_cell.length_b   1.000
_cell.length_c   1.000
_cell.angle_alpha   90.00
_cell.angle_beta   90.00
_cell.angle_gamma   90.00
#
_symmetry.space_group_name_H-M   'P 1'
#
loop_
_entity.id
_entity.type
_entity.pdbx_description
1 polymer ?
#
loop_
_entity_poly.entity_id
_entity_poly.type
_entity_poly.pdbx_seq_one_letter_code
_entity_poly.pdbx_strand_id
1 'polypeptide(L)'
;MSWPSFGTRCIEACVRRDGVFHLEARIANSSMEFTTKDNVLDLTERCVLAKEKPSVWLIEVDPRPPGIEVSDALKHTYGIDYWGVGLLSGLQDRQRVRQLSHTFLQGPQYWKRVIDEMDPKDLKG
;
A
#
# COMPACT_ATOMS: atom_id res chain seq x y z
N MET A 1 1.50 18.00 0.37
CA MET A 1 0.38 17.05 0.55
C MET A 1 0.39 16.59 1.99
N SER A 2 -0.57 17.03 2.80
CA SER A 2 -0.78 16.49 4.15
C SER A 2 -1.69 15.27 4.04
N TRP A 3 -1.22 14.10 4.48
CA TRP A 3 -2.08 12.92 4.60
C TRP A 3 -3.26 13.21 5.54
N PRO A 4 -4.49 12.79 5.22
CA PRO A 4 -5.61 12.98 6.13
C PRO A 4 -5.36 12.17 7.41
N SER A 5 -5.68 12.75 8.57
CA SER A 5 -5.65 12.14 9.91
C SER A 5 -6.59 10.91 10.08
N PHE A 6 -7.12 10.36 8.99
CA PHE A 6 -8.17 9.37 8.98
C PHE A 6 -7.65 7.96 9.30
N GLY A 7 -6.53 7.55 8.69
CA GLY A 7 -5.94 6.22 8.94
C GLY A 7 -5.41 6.05 10.36
N THR A 8 -4.73 7.07 10.88
CA THR A 8 -4.14 7.04 12.23
C THR A 8 -5.21 6.91 13.33
N ARG A 9 -6.35 7.60 13.18
CA ARG A 9 -7.45 7.55 14.16
C ARG A 9 -8.12 6.18 14.25
N CYS A 10 -8.25 5.46 13.13
CA CYS A 10 -8.83 4.11 13.14
C CYS A 10 -7.91 3.09 13.84
N ILE A 11 -6.59 3.20 13.61
CA ILE A 11 -5.60 2.32 14.24
C ILE A 11 -5.55 2.56 15.75
N GLU A 12 -5.54 3.82 16.18
CA GLU A 12 -5.53 4.20 17.60
C GLU A 12 -6.80 3.75 18.36
N ALA A 13 -7.95 3.70 17.68
CA ALA A 13 -9.23 3.36 18.29
C ALA A 13 -9.48 1.84 18.41
N CYS A 14 -8.90 1.03 17.54
CA CYS A 14 -9.26 -0.39 17.42
C CYS A 14 -8.12 -1.38 17.68
N VAL A 15 -6.84 -0.98 17.70
CA VAL A 15 -5.74 -1.95 17.67
C VAL A 15 -4.53 -1.63 18.57
N ARG A 16 -3.75 -2.68 18.88
CA ARG A 16 -2.47 -2.64 19.61
C ARG A 16 -1.54 -1.56 19.05
N ARG A 17 -0.84 -0.83 19.94
CA ARG A 17 0.05 0.30 19.59
C ARG A 17 1.20 -0.03 18.63
N ASP A 18 1.64 -1.29 18.60
CA ASP A 18 2.80 -1.74 17.83
C ASP A 18 2.42 -2.88 16.86
N GLY A 19 2.87 -2.79 15.61
CA GLY A 19 2.64 -3.79 14.57
C GLY A 19 2.63 -3.22 13.15
N VAL A 20 2.37 -4.10 12.17
CA VAL A 20 2.13 -3.73 10.78
C VAL A 20 0.64 -3.83 10.50
N PHE A 21 0.11 -2.85 9.76
CA PHE A 21 -1.28 -2.76 9.38
C PHE A 21 -1.38 -2.61 7.87
N HIS A 22 -2.25 -3.43 7.27
CA HIS A 22 -2.66 -3.30 5.87
C HIS A 22 -3.98 -2.55 5.84
N LEU A 23 -4.03 -1.43 5.11
CA LEU A 23 -5.23 -0.60 5.03
C LEU A 23 -5.66 -0.51 3.57
N GLU A 24 -6.93 -0.77 3.33
CA GLU A 24 -7.54 -0.63 2.02
C GLU A 24 -8.49 0.56 2.02
N ALA A 25 -8.36 1.41 1.01
CA ALA A 25 -9.18 2.59 0.85
C ALA A 25 -9.60 2.75 -0.61
N ARG A 26 -10.74 3.38 -0.83
CA ARG A 26 -11.23 3.77 -2.15
C ARG A 26 -11.16 5.27 -2.31
N ILE A 27 -10.86 5.69 -3.54
CA ILE A 27 -10.87 7.10 -3.94
C ILE A 27 -12.04 7.30 -4.91
N ALA A 28 -12.92 8.25 -4.61
CA ALA A 28 -13.89 8.77 -5.60
C ALA A 28 -13.36 10.04 -6.23
N ASN A 29 -13.87 10.34 -7.42
CA ASN A 29 -13.59 11.59 -8.14
C ASN A 29 -12.08 11.83 -8.35
N SER A 30 -11.30 10.75 -8.50
CA SER A 30 -9.86 10.83 -8.80
C SER A 30 -9.63 11.49 -10.16
N SER A 31 -8.55 12.26 -10.28
CA SER A 31 -8.04 12.75 -11.58
C SER A 31 -7.45 11.62 -12.44
N MET A 32 -7.31 10.42 -11.87
CA MET A 32 -6.82 9.23 -12.54
C MET A 32 -7.95 8.23 -12.79
N GLU A 33 -7.78 7.39 -13.80
CA GLU A 33 -8.62 6.22 -14.07
C GLU A 33 -7.78 5.04 -14.54
N PHE A 34 -8.25 3.83 -14.25
CA PHE A 34 -7.63 2.63 -14.77
C PHE A 34 -8.00 2.47 -16.24
N THR A 35 -7.00 2.35 -17.10
CA THR A 35 -7.17 2.08 -18.53
C THR A 35 -6.33 0.88 -18.92
N THR A 36 -6.82 0.10 -19.87
CA THR A 36 -6.05 -1.00 -20.45
C THR A 36 -5.23 -0.46 -21.61
N LYS A 37 -3.90 -0.58 -21.51
CA LYS A 37 -2.97 -0.24 -22.59
C LYS A 37 -2.02 -1.41 -22.81
N ASP A 38 -1.92 -1.87 -24.05
CA ASP A 38 -1.05 -3.00 -24.42
C ASP A 38 -1.32 -4.27 -23.57
N ASN A 39 -2.61 -4.55 -23.27
CA ASN A 39 -3.10 -5.63 -22.39
C ASN A 39 -2.65 -5.54 -20.92
N VAL A 40 -2.14 -4.39 -20.50
CA VAL A 40 -1.79 -4.11 -19.11
C VAL A 40 -2.81 -3.13 -18.53
N LEU A 41 -3.34 -3.44 -17.36
CA LEU A 41 -4.14 -2.49 -16.59
C LEU A 41 -3.19 -1.47 -15.94
N ASP A 42 -3.28 -0.21 -16.35
CA ASP A 42 -2.46 0.87 -15.79
C ASP A 42 -3.33 2.06 -15.38
N LEU A 43 -2.80 2.91 -14.49
CA LEU A 43 -3.48 4.08 -13.99
C LEU A 43 -3.03 5.32 -14.78
N THR A 44 -3.96 5.94 -15.52
CA THR A 44 -3.68 7.09 -16.39
C THR A 44 -4.49 8.33 -15.98
N GLU A 45 -4.02 9.51 -16.37
CA GLU A 45 -4.79 10.75 -16.18
C GLU A 45 -6.08 10.70 -17.00
N ARG A 46 -7.18 11.18 -16.43
CA ARG A 46 -8.44 11.31 -17.17
C ARG A 46 -8.35 12.46 -18.18
N CYS A 47 -8.88 12.23 -19.37
CA CYS A 47 -9.08 13.29 -20.35
C CYS A 47 -10.13 14.32 -19.87
N VAL A 48 -11.13 13.88 -19.11
CA VAL A 48 -12.18 14.73 -18.55
C VAL A 48 -12.12 14.68 -17.03
N LEU A 49 -11.87 15.83 -16.41
CA LEU A 49 -11.78 15.93 -14.96
C LEU A 49 -13.14 15.69 -14.30
N ALA A 50 -13.12 15.02 -13.15
CA ALA A 50 -14.30 14.92 -12.30
C ALA A 50 -14.74 16.33 -11.85
N LYS A 51 -16.05 16.57 -11.84
CA LYS A 51 -16.63 17.86 -11.40
C LYS A 51 -16.43 18.10 -9.91
N GLU A 52 -16.42 17.01 -9.14
CA GLU A 52 -16.24 17.01 -7.70
C GLU A 52 -14.76 16.83 -7.33
N LYS A 53 -14.41 17.26 -6.12
CA LYS A 53 -13.05 17.06 -5.60
C LYS A 53 -12.81 15.59 -5.23
N PRO A 54 -11.58 15.07 -5.38
CA PRO A 54 -11.22 13.74 -4.92
C PRO A 54 -11.56 13.57 -3.43
N SER A 55 -12.17 12.44 -3.09
CA SER A 55 -12.45 12.03 -1.71
C SER A 55 -11.98 10.61 -1.48
N VAL A 56 -11.60 10.28 -0.24
CA VAL A 56 -11.11 8.96 0.14
C VAL A 56 -11.93 8.44 1.31
N TRP A 57 -12.24 7.14 1.29
CA TRP A 57 -12.81 6.45 2.44
C TRP A 57 -12.13 5.11 2.63
N LEU A 58 -12.02 4.74 3.90
CA LEU A 58 -11.45 3.48 4.34
C LEU A 58 -12.46 2.36 4.09
N ILE A 59 -11.97 1.21 3.65
CA ILE A 59 -12.75 -0.01 3.41
C ILE A 59 -12.41 -1.03 4.46
N GLU A 60 -11.12 -1.26 4.69
CA GLU A 60 -10.61 -2.32 5.54
C GLU A 60 -9.35 -1.87 6.30
N VAL A 61 -9.20 -2.40 7.51
CA VAL A 61 -8.01 -2.28 8.34
C VAL A 61 -7.69 -3.65 8.90
N ASP A 62 -6.60 -4.25 8.40
CA ASP A 62 -6.16 -5.54 8.87
C ASP A 62 -4.85 -5.44 9.65
N PRO A 63 -4.77 -6.05 10.86
CA PRO A 63 -3.55 -6.08 11.66
C PRO A 63 -2.57 -7.16 11.16
N ARG A 64 -2.23 -7.10 9.87
CA ARG A 64 -1.29 -8.01 9.19
C ARG A 64 -0.43 -7.26 8.17
N PRO A 65 0.74 -7.78 7.80
CA PRO A 65 1.47 -7.31 6.63
C PRO A 65 0.63 -7.39 5.34
N PRO A 66 0.90 -6.52 4.35
CA PRO A 66 0.30 -6.64 3.03
C PRO A 66 0.70 -7.97 2.37
N GLY A 67 0.04 -8.33 1.27
CA GLY A 67 0.34 -9.54 0.49
C GLY A 67 1.83 -9.70 0.16
N ILE A 68 2.26 -10.94 -0.09
CA ILE A 68 3.68 -11.30 -0.22
C ILE A 68 4.40 -10.47 -1.29
N GLU A 69 3.76 -10.21 -2.42
CA GLU A 69 4.33 -9.44 -3.54
C GLU A 69 4.66 -8.00 -3.14
N VAL A 70 3.73 -7.34 -2.44
CA VAL A 70 3.91 -5.98 -1.93
C VAL A 70 4.96 -5.95 -0.83
N SER A 71 4.91 -6.91 0.10
CA SER A 71 5.90 -7.03 1.18
C SER A 71 7.31 -7.25 0.63
N ASP A 72 7.46 -8.14 -0.37
CA ASP A 72 8.74 -8.40 -1.02
C ASP A 72 9.21 -7.21 -1.86
N ALA A 73 8.30 -6.48 -2.50
CA ALA A 73 8.66 -5.26 -3.20
C ALA A 73 9.27 -4.23 -2.25
N LEU A 74 8.69 -4.03 -1.08
CA LEU A 74 9.19 -3.09 -0.08
C LEU A 74 10.50 -3.57 0.57
N LYS A 75 10.62 -4.87 0.88
CA LYS A 75 11.85 -5.45 1.42
C LYS A 75 13.04 -5.26 0.48
N HIS A 76 12.88 -5.54 -0.81
CA HIS A 76 13.97 -5.42 -1.77
C HIS A 76 14.24 -3.97 -2.15
N THR A 77 13.20 -3.14 -2.27
CA THR A 77 13.35 -1.74 -2.67
C THR A 77 13.95 -0.91 -1.55
N TYR A 78 13.41 -1.03 -0.34
CA TYR A 78 13.71 -0.15 0.79
C TYR A 78 14.45 -0.85 1.94
N GLY A 79 14.48 -2.18 2.00
CA GLY A 79 15.11 -2.92 3.09
C GLY A 79 14.19 -3.20 4.28
N ILE A 80 12.92 -2.82 4.20
CA ILE A 80 11.97 -2.96 5.30
C ILE A 80 11.29 -4.34 5.24
N ASP A 81 11.46 -5.15 6.29
CA ASP A 81 10.85 -6.49 6.38
C ASP A 81 9.57 -6.47 7.22
N TYR A 82 8.41 -6.25 6.58
CA TYR A 82 7.12 -6.17 7.28
C TYR A 82 6.69 -7.48 7.95
N TRP A 83 7.04 -8.63 7.41
CA TRP A 83 6.76 -9.91 8.04
C TRP A 83 7.59 -10.11 9.31
N GLY A 84 8.89 -9.80 9.23
CA GLY A 84 9.79 -9.79 10.38
C GLY A 84 9.33 -8.81 11.47
N VAL A 85 8.97 -7.59 11.08
CA VAL A 85 8.43 -6.57 12.01
C VAL A 85 7.14 -7.06 12.66
N GLY A 86 6.20 -7.63 11.91
CA GLY A 86 4.95 -8.16 12.44
C GLY A 86 5.17 -9.28 13.47
N LEU A 87 6.04 -10.24 13.15
CA LEU A 87 6.39 -11.35 14.05
C LEU A 87 7.06 -10.85 15.34
N LEU A 88 8.10 -10.01 15.22
CA LEU A 88 8.85 -9.50 16.36
C LEU A 88 8.03 -8.55 17.23
N SER A 89 7.07 -7.85 16.64
CA SER A 89 6.08 -7.04 17.37
C SER A 89 5.19 -7.92 18.26
N GLY A 90 4.84 -9.13 17.80
CA GLY A 90 4.17 -10.14 18.64
C GLY A 90 5.02 -10.60 19.82
N LEU A 91 6.33 -10.69 19.63
CA LEU A 91 7.32 -11.07 20.66
C LEU A 91 7.78 -9.91 21.55
N GLN A 92 7.30 -8.68 21.30
CA GLN A 92 7.74 -7.45 21.96
C GLN A 92 9.25 -7.19 21.86
N ASP A 93 9.93 -7.73 20.84
CA ASP A 93 11.35 -7.48 20.58
C ASP A 93 11.52 -6.12 19.88
N ARG A 94 11.39 -5.05 20.66
CA ARG A 94 11.45 -3.67 20.15
C ARG A 94 12.78 -3.33 19.50
N GLN A 95 13.87 -3.97 19.96
CA GLN A 95 15.20 -3.72 19.41
C GLN A 95 15.29 -4.23 17.97
N ARG A 96 14.90 -5.49 17.73
CA ARG A 96 14.94 -6.05 16.37
C ARG A 96 13.86 -5.46 15.48
N VAL A 97 12.68 -5.12 16.01
CA VAL A 97 11.67 -4.34 15.27
C VAL A 97 12.28 -3.05 14.71
N ARG A 98 13.01 -2.31 15.54
CA ARG A 98 13.69 -1.07 15.10
C ARG A 98 14.72 -1.36 14.02
N GLN A 99 15.54 -2.39 14.19
CA GLN A 99 16.55 -2.78 13.20
C GLN A 99 15.95 -3.12 11.83
N LEU A 100 14.80 -3.80 11.78
CA LEU A 100 14.11 -4.17 10.54
C LEU A 100 13.25 -3.05 9.93
N SER A 101 13.07 -1.94 10.63
CA SER A 101 12.24 -0.81 10.18
C SER A 101 13.03 0.31 9.52
N HIS A 102 14.35 0.15 9.36
CA HIS A 102 15.20 1.15 8.74
C HIS A 102 15.31 0.93 7.23
N THR A 103 15.14 2.02 6.48
CA THR A 103 15.42 2.01 5.05
C THR A 103 16.93 1.93 4.80
N PHE A 104 17.33 1.47 3.61
CA PHE A 104 18.71 1.57 3.16
C PHE A 104 19.22 3.02 3.22
N LEU A 105 20.49 3.19 3.65
CA LEU A 105 21.11 4.50 3.81
C LEU A 105 21.22 5.29 2.50
N GLN A 106 21.36 4.59 1.38
CA GLN A 106 21.50 5.19 0.05
C GLN A 106 20.15 5.38 -0.66
N GLY A 107 19.04 5.16 0.05
CA GLY A 107 17.69 5.19 -0.53
C GLY A 107 17.32 3.90 -1.26
N PRO A 108 16.29 3.94 -2.12
CA PRO A 108 15.80 2.77 -2.84
C PRO A 108 16.90 2.08 -3.65
N GLN A 109 17.05 0.77 -3.51
CA GLN A 109 18.09 0.00 -4.23
C GLN A 109 17.59 -0.55 -5.57
N TYR A 110 16.28 -0.69 -5.72
CA TYR A 110 15.63 -1.21 -6.92
C TYR A 110 14.35 -0.45 -7.19
N TRP A 111 13.86 -0.50 -8.42
CA TRP A 111 12.49 -0.11 -8.75
C TRP A 111 11.68 -1.39 -8.98
N LYS A 112 10.59 -1.56 -8.24
CA LYS A 112 9.62 -2.65 -8.47
C LYS A 112 8.25 -2.06 -8.81
N ARG A 113 7.57 -2.70 -9.74
CA ARG A 113 6.18 -2.45 -10.13
C ARG A 113 5.44 -3.79 -10.04
N VAL A 114 4.30 -3.80 -9.35
CA VAL A 114 3.36 -4.93 -9.44
C VAL A 114 2.52 -4.70 -10.70
N ILE A 115 2.43 -5.72 -11.55
CA ILE A 115 1.72 -5.66 -12.82
C ILE A 115 0.61 -6.69 -12.76
N ASP A 116 -0.63 -6.22 -12.88
CA ASP A 116 -1.80 -7.07 -13.04
C ASP A 116 -2.01 -7.28 -14.55
N GLU A 117 -1.58 -8.43 -15.06
CA GLU A 117 -1.87 -8.84 -16.44
C GLU A 117 -3.33 -9.31 -16.51
N MET A 118 -4.13 -8.67 -17.37
CA MET A 118 -5.51 -9.10 -17.60
C MET A 118 -5.55 -10.25 -18.60
N ASP A 119 -6.24 -11.35 -18.28
CA ASP A 119 -6.52 -12.39 -19.27
C ASP A 119 -7.35 -11.76 -20.41
N PRO A 120 -7.02 -12.01 -21.69
CA PRO A 120 -7.82 -11.56 -22.81
C PRO A 120 -9.32 -11.85 -22.73
N LYS A 121 -9.73 -12.85 -21.95
CA LYS A 121 -11.14 -13.19 -21.69
C LYS A 121 -11.86 -12.16 -20.81
N ASP A 122 -11.14 -11.49 -19.92
CA ASP A 122 -11.69 -10.48 -19.00
C ASP A 122 -11.84 -9.11 -19.68
N LEU A 123 -11.28 -8.94 -20.89
CA LEU A 123 -11.41 -7.74 -21.72
C LEU A 123 -12.76 -7.65 -22.46
N LYS A 124 -13.59 -8.68 -22.42
CA LYS A 124 -14.91 -8.71 -23.07
C LYS A 124 -16.03 -8.54 -22.04
N GLY A 125 -16.14 -7.32 -21.51
CA GLY A 125 -17.28 -6.82 -20.72
C GLY A 125 -18.02 -5.74 -21.49
#